data_AF-A0A377M1L3-F1
#
_entry.id   AF-A0A377M1L3-F1
#
_cell.length_a   1.000
_cell.length_b   1.000
_cell.length_c   1.000
_cell.angle_alpha   90.00
_cell.angle_beta   90.00
_cell.angle_gamma   90.00
#
_symmetry.space_group_name_H-M   'P 1'
#
loop_
_entity.id
_entity.type
_entity.pdbx_description
1 polymer ?
#
loop_
_entity_poly.entity_id
_entity_poly.type
_entity_poly.pdbx_seq_one_letter_code
_entity_poly.pdbx_strand_id
1 'polypeptide(L)'
;MKKSVVAVGVIVALGVVWTGASWFTGKQLESRLAEMVAQANSQIKRGAPEAGVELSYQNYERGVFTSHMQLVVKPVAGNENGWLKPGQTVVLDEVVSHGPFPLAQLKSFNLIPINGVRSHRAGE
;
A
#
# COMPACT_ATOMS: atom_id res chain seq x y z
N MET A 1 22.86 -30.14 24.15
CA MET A 1 23.64 -29.08 23.47
C MET A 1 23.40 -29.00 21.95
N LYS A 2 23.51 -30.09 21.15
CA LYS A 2 23.38 -30.04 19.67
C LYS A 2 22.03 -29.50 19.14
N LYS A 3 20.92 -29.84 19.80
CA LYS A 3 19.57 -29.38 19.42
C LYS A 3 19.39 -27.86 19.52
N SER A 4 20.08 -27.21 20.47
CA SER A 4 20.01 -25.76 20.67
C SER A 4 20.71 -24.99 19.56
N VAL A 5 21.85 -25.49 19.07
CA VAL A 5 22.60 -24.86 17.97
C VAL A 5 21.82 -24.96 16.66
N VAL A 6 21.22 -26.13 16.39
CA VAL A 6 20.35 -26.32 15.23
C VAL A 6 19.13 -25.40 15.30
N ALA A 7 18.46 -25.31 16.46
CA ALA A 7 17.31 -24.42 16.64
C ALA A 7 17.67 -22.95 16.40
N VAL A 8 18.80 -22.48 16.94
CA VAL A 8 19.29 -21.11 16.71
C VAL A 8 19.58 -20.87 15.23
N GLY A 9 20.23 -21.83 14.55
CA GLY A 9 20.51 -21.73 13.12
C GLY A 9 19.24 -21.60 12.27
N VAL A 10 18.19 -22.36 12.59
CA VAL A 10 16.89 -22.28 11.89
C VAL A 10 16.24 -20.91 12.08
N ILE A 11 16.23 -20.36 13.30
CA ILE A 11 15.63 -19.04 13.58
C ILE A 11 16.35 -17.95 12.77
N VAL A 12 17.68 -17.98 12.72
CA VAL A 12 18.47 -17.02 11.93
C VAL A 12 18.16 -17.14 10.44
N ALA A 13 18.11 -18.36 9.90
CA ALA A 13 17.79 -18.59 8.49
C ALA A 13 16.39 -18.05 8.13
N LEU A 14 15.39 -18.29 8.97
CA LEU A 14 14.03 -17.76 8.78
C LEU A 14 14.01 -16.23 8.81
N GLY A 15 14.74 -15.60 9.74
CA GLY A 15 14.85 -14.15 9.82
C GLY A 15 15.42 -13.51 8.56
N VAL A 16 16.46 -14.14 7.97
CA VAL A 16 17.08 -13.65 6.72
C VAL A 16 16.11 -13.77 5.54
N VAL A 17 15.49 -14.94 5.37
CA VAL A 17 14.52 -15.17 4.27
C VAL A 17 13.36 -14.18 4.37
N TRP A 18 12.83 -13.98 5.57
CA TRP A 18 11.72 -13.05 5.80
C TRP A 18 12.08 -11.60 5.48
N THR A 19 13.27 -11.16 5.89
CA THR A 19 13.76 -9.80 5.65
C THR A 19 13.95 -9.56 4.14
N GLY A 20 14.56 -10.51 3.43
CA GLY A 20 14.75 -10.43 1.98
C GLY A 20 13.44 -10.39 1.21
N ALA A 21 12.47 -11.24 1.56
CA ALA A 21 11.13 -11.23 0.97
C ALA A 21 10.40 -9.90 1.23
N SER A 22 10.53 -9.36 2.43
CA SER A 22 9.92 -8.07 2.80
C SER A 22 10.46 -6.92 1.96
N TRP A 23 11.78 -6.84 1.82
CA TRP A 23 12.41 -5.86 0.96
C TRP A 23 12.00 -5.99 -0.51
N PHE A 24 11.93 -7.22 -1.03
CA PHE A 24 11.52 -7.49 -2.41
C PHE A 24 10.09 -7.02 -2.71
N THR A 25 9.14 -7.26 -1.80
CA THR A 25 7.76 -6.75 -1.96
C THR A 25 7.69 -5.22 -1.92
N GLY A 26 8.50 -4.56 -1.08
CA GLY A 26 8.62 -3.11 -1.06
C GLY A 26 9.15 -2.55 -2.40
N LYS A 27 10.13 -3.23 -3.00
CA LYS A 27 10.63 -2.88 -4.35
C LYS A 27 9.55 -2.99 -5.42
N GLN A 28 8.70 -4.02 -5.36
CA GLN A 28 7.60 -4.16 -6.29
C GLN A 28 6.56 -3.04 -6.12
N LEU A 29 6.21 -2.69 -4.87
CA LEU A 29 5.32 -1.57 -4.59
C LEU A 29 5.88 -0.27 -5.18
N GLU A 30 7.15 0.04 -4.90
CA GLU A 30 7.84 1.21 -5.45
C GLU A 30 7.75 1.25 -6.99
N SER A 31 8.01 0.13 -7.67
CA SER A 31 7.97 0.08 -9.14
C SER A 31 6.57 0.22 -9.75
N ARG A 32 5.52 -0.12 -8.99
CA ARG A 32 4.12 -0.15 -9.47
C ARG A 32 3.31 1.04 -8.98
N LEU A 33 3.83 1.84 -8.05
CA LEU A 33 3.07 2.91 -7.40
C LEU A 33 2.49 3.92 -8.40
N ALA A 34 3.29 4.33 -9.40
CA ALA A 34 2.84 5.24 -10.44
C ALA A 34 1.68 4.64 -11.27
N GLU A 35 1.79 3.37 -11.63
CA GLU A 35 0.74 2.65 -12.37
C GLU A 35 -0.53 2.51 -11.52
N MET A 36 -0.39 2.16 -10.23
CA MET A 36 -1.51 2.04 -9.30
C MET A 36 -2.25 3.38 -9.14
N VAL A 37 -1.52 4.49 -9.03
CA VAL A 37 -2.12 5.84 -8.95
C VAL A 37 -2.83 6.20 -10.25
N ALA A 38 -2.24 5.89 -11.40
CA ALA A 38 -2.88 6.10 -12.70
C ALA A 38 -4.16 5.27 -12.85
N GLN A 39 -4.13 4.00 -12.42
CA GLN A 39 -5.31 3.13 -12.40
C GLN A 39 -6.39 3.65 -11.44
N ALA A 40 -6.01 4.13 -10.25
CA ALA A 40 -6.93 4.74 -9.29
C ALA A 40 -7.61 5.97 -9.89
N ASN A 41 -6.86 6.87 -10.54
CA ASN A 41 -7.41 8.02 -11.26
C ASN A 41 -8.37 7.61 -12.38
N SER A 42 -8.04 6.56 -13.15
CA SER A 42 -8.93 6.01 -14.17
C SER A 42 -10.22 5.43 -13.57
N GLN A 43 -10.17 4.84 -12.39
CA GLN A 43 -11.36 4.36 -11.68
C GLN A 43 -12.20 5.51 -11.13
N ILE A 44 -11.60 6.54 -10.54
CA ILE A 44 -12.31 7.75 -10.08
C ILE A 44 -13.06 8.40 -11.25
N LYS A 45 -12.39 8.60 -12.39
CA LYS A 45 -13.02 9.18 -13.59
C LYS A 45 -14.20 8.36 -14.13
N ARG A 46 -14.21 7.05 -13.90
CA ARG A 46 -15.29 6.15 -14.36
C ARG A 46 -16.42 6.01 -13.35
N GLY A 47 -16.10 5.93 -12.05
CA GLY A 47 -17.05 5.64 -10.98
C GLY A 47 -17.63 6.87 -10.29
N ALA A 48 -16.89 7.99 -10.26
CA ALA A 48 -17.29 9.24 -9.65
C ALA A 48 -16.69 10.45 -10.40
N PRO A 49 -17.01 10.64 -11.70
CA PRO A 49 -16.54 11.79 -12.47
C PRO A 49 -16.93 13.14 -11.84
N GLU A 50 -18.06 13.19 -11.13
CA GLU A 50 -18.56 14.35 -10.40
C GLU A 50 -17.69 14.74 -9.20
N ALA A 51 -16.90 13.82 -8.65
CA ALA A 51 -15.97 14.14 -7.58
C ALA A 51 -14.97 15.21 -8.03
N GLY A 52 -14.59 15.21 -9.31
CA GLY A 52 -13.75 16.25 -9.88
C GLY A 52 -12.37 16.33 -9.23
N VAL A 53 -11.82 15.19 -8.78
CA VAL A 53 -10.53 15.11 -8.10
C VAL A 53 -9.52 14.27 -8.87
N GLU A 54 -8.24 14.55 -8.61
CA GLU A 54 -7.09 13.82 -9.08
C GLU A 54 -6.22 13.41 -7.89
N LEU A 55 -5.82 12.14 -7.90
CA LEU A 55 -4.94 11.54 -6.92
C LEU A 55 -3.49 11.59 -7.42
N SER A 56 -2.58 11.96 -6.53
CA SER A 56 -1.13 11.91 -6.74
C SER A 56 -0.45 11.40 -5.47
N TYR A 57 0.86 11.15 -5.53
CA TYR A 57 1.65 10.75 -4.37
C TYR A 57 2.93 11.58 -4.30
N GLN A 58 3.46 11.78 -3.09
CA GLN A 58 4.72 12.49 -2.84
C GLN A 58 5.45 11.89 -1.63
N ASN A 59 6.72 12.28 -1.45
CA ASN A 59 7.54 11.90 -0.29
C ASN A 59 7.56 10.39 -0.04
N TYR A 60 7.65 9.59 -1.10
CA TYR A 60 7.73 8.14 -0.98
C TYR A 60 9.09 7.74 -0.41
N GLU A 61 9.08 7.06 0.72
CA GLU A 61 10.27 6.52 1.39
C GLU A 61 10.08 5.02 1.63
N ARG A 62 11.00 4.21 1.11
CA ARG A 62 10.94 2.75 1.23
C ARG A 62 11.87 2.25 2.34
N GLY A 63 11.28 1.57 3.32
CA GLY A 63 11.99 0.76 4.30
C GLY A 63 12.10 -0.71 3.90
N VAL A 64 12.44 -1.56 4.87
CA VAL A 64 12.58 -3.02 4.68
C VAL A 64 11.24 -3.74 4.84
N PHE A 65 10.38 -3.27 5.75
CA PHE A 65 9.07 -3.86 6.05
C PHE A 65 7.90 -2.91 5.82
N THR A 66 8.18 -1.62 5.69
CA THR A 66 7.18 -0.57 5.57
C THR A 66 7.68 0.50 4.62
N SER A 67 6.77 1.09 3.86
CA SER A 67 7.00 2.31 3.11
C SER A 67 6.14 3.43 3.68
N HIS A 68 6.68 4.63 3.73
CA HIS A 68 5.94 5.85 4.01
C HIS A 68 5.66 6.58 2.71
N MET A 69 4.48 7.17 2.59
CA MET A 69 4.15 8.07 1.49
C MET A 69 3.03 9.01 1.85
N GLN A 70 2.95 10.12 1.13
CA GLN A 70 1.81 11.02 1.20
C GLN A 70 0.98 10.89 -0.06
N LEU A 71 -0.28 10.49 0.09
CA LEU A 71 -1.27 10.57 -0.97
C LEU A 71 -1.88 11.98 -0.99
N VAL A 72 -1.91 12.59 -2.16
CA VAL A 72 -2.33 13.97 -2.33
C VAL A 72 -3.51 14.01 -3.28
N VAL A 73 -4.66 14.43 -2.77
CA VAL A 73 -5.89 14.59 -3.55
C VAL A 73 -6.10 16.07 -3.82
N LYS A 74 -6.23 16.42 -5.10
CA LYS A 74 -6.45 17.78 -5.57
C LYS A 74 -7.69 17.85 -6.46
N PRO A 75 -8.39 18.99 -6.54
CA PRO A 75 -9.40 19.20 -7.56
C PRO A 75 -8.75 19.18 -8.95
N VAL A 76 -9.47 18.63 -9.93
CA VAL A 76 -9.11 18.73 -11.34
C VAL A 76 -9.24 20.19 -11.77
N ALA A 77 -8.20 20.70 -12.44
CA ALA A 77 -8.18 22.08 -12.89
C ALA A 77 -9.39 22.39 -13.80
N GLY A 78 -10.07 23.52 -13.53
CA GLY A 78 -11.25 23.94 -14.27
C GLY A 78 -12.56 23.27 -13.86
N ASN A 79 -12.56 22.38 -12.86
CA ASN A 79 -13.79 21.83 -12.30
C ASN A 79 -14.25 22.65 -11.07
N GLU A 80 -15.25 23.52 -11.28
CA GLU A 80 -15.79 24.41 -10.24
C GLU A 80 -16.85 23.72 -9.36
N ASN A 81 -17.38 22.57 -9.79
CA ASN A 81 -18.46 21.84 -9.11
C ASN A 81 -18.00 20.52 -8.46
N GLY A 82 -16.68 20.29 -8.36
CA GLY A 82 -16.11 19.12 -7.72
C GLY A 82 -16.28 19.10 -6.20
N TRP A 83 -16.00 17.96 -5.58
CA TRP A 83 -16.08 17.80 -4.12
C TRP A 83 -15.09 18.69 -3.36
N LEU A 84 -13.97 19.03 -3.99
CA LEU A 84 -12.95 19.94 -3.44
C LEU A 84 -13.04 21.29 -4.14
N LYS A 85 -12.96 22.38 -3.37
CA LYS A 85 -12.89 23.74 -3.92
C LYS A 85 -11.56 23.95 -4.66
N PRO A 86 -11.50 24.81 -5.69
CA PRO A 86 -10.24 25.19 -6.32
C PRO A 86 -9.19 25.64 -5.29
N GLY A 87 -7.99 25.08 -5.38
CA GLY A 87 -6.89 25.35 -4.43
C GLY A 87 -6.92 24.53 -3.13
N GLN A 88 -8.01 23.83 -2.83
CA GLN A 88 -8.05 22.90 -1.69
C GLN A 88 -7.24 21.64 -2.00
N THR A 89 -6.38 21.22 -1.08
CA THR A 89 -5.61 19.97 -1.19
C THR A 89 -5.81 19.15 0.07
N VAL A 90 -6.03 17.84 -0.10
CA VAL A 90 -6.07 16.89 1.01
C VAL A 90 -4.82 16.02 0.92
N VAL A 91 -4.08 15.91 2.01
CA VAL A 91 -2.90 15.05 2.12
C VAL A 91 -3.18 13.97 3.14
N LEU A 92 -3.00 12.71 2.73
CA LEU A 92 -3.10 11.54 3.59
C LEU A 92 -1.68 11.01 3.80
N ASP A 93 -1.24 10.95 5.05
CA ASP A 93 0.06 10.39 5.43
C ASP A 93 -0.10 8.89 5.72
N GLU A 94 0.51 8.06 4.87
CA GLU A 94 0.25 6.63 4.83
C GLU A 94 1.50 5.82 5.13
N VAL A 95 1.32 4.79 5.97
CA VAL A 95 2.34 3.78 6.27
C VAL A 95 1.89 2.44 5.71
N VAL A 96 2.52 2.02 4.62
CA VAL A 96 2.17 0.77 3.93
C VAL A 96 3.13 -0.34 4.34
N SER A 97 2.59 -1.35 5.02
CA SER A 97 3.35 -2.56 5.35
C SER A 97 3.53 -3.46 4.13
N HIS A 98 4.75 -3.95 3.92
CA HIS A 98 5.08 -4.86 2.82
C HIS A 98 5.95 -6.03 3.31
N GLY A 99 5.62 -7.22 2.84
CA GLY A 99 6.33 -8.46 3.09
C GLY A 99 5.42 -9.67 2.96
N PRO A 100 5.97 -10.89 3.15
CA PRO A 100 5.16 -12.09 3.06
C PRO A 100 3.99 -12.06 4.06
N PHE A 101 4.16 -11.38 5.21
CA PHE A 101 3.09 -11.06 6.13
C PHE A 101 3.30 -9.64 6.70
N PRO A 102 2.26 -8.78 6.74
CA PRO A 102 2.37 -7.43 7.28
C PRO A 102 2.68 -7.47 8.78
N LEU A 103 3.81 -6.88 9.19
CA LEU A 103 4.18 -6.83 10.60
C LEU A 103 3.13 -6.13 11.47
N ALA A 104 2.43 -5.12 10.92
CA ALA A 104 1.33 -4.45 11.61
C ALA A 104 0.15 -5.38 11.93
N GLN A 105 -0.13 -6.36 11.06
CA GLN A 105 -1.19 -7.34 11.26
C GLN A 105 -0.75 -8.46 12.23
N LEU A 106 0.53 -8.87 12.17
CA LEU A 106 1.10 -9.82 13.13
C LEU A 106 1.05 -9.28 14.57
N LYS A 107 1.34 -7.99 14.78
CA LYS A 107 1.25 -7.34 16.11
C LYS A 107 -0.16 -7.39 16.70
N SER A 108 -1.17 -7.34 15.84
CA SER A 108 -2.58 -7.41 16.22
C SER A 108 -3.11 -8.85 16.27
N PHE A 109 -2.24 -9.87 16.16
CA PHE A 109 -2.60 -11.29 16.02
C PHE A 109 -3.60 -11.57 14.88
N ASN A 110 -3.69 -10.67 13.90
CA ASN A 110 -4.56 -10.82 12.75
C ASN A 110 -3.78 -11.48 11.60
N LEU A 111 -3.80 -12.81 11.53
CA LEU A 111 -2.98 -13.59 10.60
C LEU A 111 -3.65 -13.83 9.24
N ILE A 112 -4.66 -13.02 8.86
CA ILE A 112 -5.35 -13.19 7.58
C ILE A 112 -4.35 -12.91 6.45
N PRO A 113 -4.06 -13.90 5.57
CA PRO A 113 -3.19 -13.68 4.41
C PRO A 113 -3.80 -12.61 3.49
N ILE A 114 -2.98 -11.69 2.98
CA ILE A 114 -3.39 -10.69 1.98
C ILE A 114 -3.50 -11.33 0.58
N ASN A 115 -4.24 -12.42 0.46
CA ASN A 115 -4.63 -12.98 -0.84
C ASN A 115 -6.15 -12.86 -0.94
N GLY A 116 -6.64 -11.72 -1.43
CA GLY A 116 -8.08 -11.52 -1.51
C GLY A 116 -8.50 -10.31 -2.32
N VAL A 117 -8.55 -10.45 -3.64
CA VAL A 117 -9.60 -9.77 -4.41
C VAL A 117 -10.88 -10.53 -4.13
N ARG A 118 -11.65 -10.10 -3.12
CA ARG A 118 -13.03 -10.56 -2.94
C ARG A 118 -13.86 -9.82 -3.98
N SER A 119 -14.08 -10.46 -5.14
CA SER A 119 -15.09 -10.00 -6.08
C SER A 119 -16.46 -10.09 -5.40
N HIS A 120 -16.97 -8.97 -4.91
CA HIS A 120 -18.38 -8.85 -4.59
C HIS A 120 -19.13 -8.78 -5.93
N ARG A 121 -19.63 -9.93 -6.38
CA ARG A 121 -20.71 -9.97 -7.37
C ARG A 121 -21.99 -9.59 -6.62
N ALA A 122 -22.44 -8.35 -6.81
CA ALA A 122 -23.80 -7.95 -6.42
C ALA A 122 -24.81 -8.78 -7.23
N GLY A 123 -25.88 -9.19 -6.56
CA GLY A 123 -26.84 -10.18 -7.03
C GLY A 123 -27.68 -9.75 -8.24
N GLU A 124 -28.29 -10.78 -8.81
CA GLU A 124 -29.55 -10.74 -9.57
C GLU A 124 -30.64 -11.34 -8.68
#